data_AF-A0A135VLQ2-F1
#
_entry.id   AF-A0A135VLQ2-F1
#
_cell.length_a   1.000
_cell.length_b   1.000
_cell.length_c   1.000
_cell.angle_alpha   90.00
_cell.angle_beta   90.00
_cell.angle_gamma   90.00
#
_symmetry.space_group_name_H-M   'P 1'
#
loop_
_entity.id
_entity.type
_entity.pdbx_description
1 polymer ?
#
loop_
_entity_poly.entity_id
_entity_poly.type
_entity_poly.pdbx_seq_one_letter_code
_entity_poly.pdbx_strand_id
1 'polypeptide(L)' 'MRIKKADTDELLEEMRETISVCRDNGQNIEDAIQDFWKLLGLRDLESLCIEDSDLCTKIRILEEQVRSQVS' A
#
# COMPACT_ATOMS: atom_id res chain seq x y z
N MET A 1 -14.74 -2.16 -4.72
CA MET A 1 -13.40 -1.79 -4.24
C MET A 1 -13.34 -2.03 -2.74
N ARG A 2 -12.54 -3.00 -2.25
CA ARG A 2 -12.50 -3.38 -0.83
C ARG A 2 -11.93 -2.30 0.09
N ILE A 3 -11.09 -1.43 -0.48
CA ILE A 3 -10.44 -0.30 0.20
C ILE A 3 -11.44 0.73 0.74
N LYS A 4 -12.63 0.87 0.13
CA LYS A 4 -13.67 1.79 0.64
C LYS A 4 -14.33 1.35 1.95
N LYS A 5 -14.05 0.14 2.45
CA LYS A 5 -14.63 -0.43 3.68
C LYS A 5 -13.60 -0.80 4.76
N ALA A 6 -12.33 -0.96 4.39
CA ALA A 6 -11.27 -1.24 5.34
C ALA A 6 -10.83 0.06 6.00
N ASP A 7 -10.61 0.02 7.31
CA ASP A 7 -10.08 1.16 8.03
C ASP A 7 -8.62 1.41 7.61
N THR A 8 -8.17 2.66 7.70
CA THR A 8 -6.82 3.01 7.20
C THR A 8 -5.75 2.33 8.05
N ASP A 9 -6.03 2.12 9.34
CA ASP A 9 -5.19 1.35 10.26
C ASP A 9 -5.12 -0.15 9.92
N GLU A 10 -6.24 -0.77 9.53
CA GLU A 10 -6.27 -2.19 9.13
C GLU A 10 -5.42 -2.43 7.88
N LEU A 11 -5.56 -1.55 6.88
CA LEU A 11 -4.75 -1.58 5.67
C LEU A 11 -3.27 -1.36 5.97
N LEU A 12 -2.95 -0.50 6.93
CA LEU A 12 -1.57 -0.26 7.35
C LEU A 12 -0.96 -1.53 7.98
N GLU A 13 -1.70 -2.23 8.85
CA GLU A 13 -1.25 -3.49 9.45
C GLU A 13 -1.05 -4.59 8.39
N GLU A 14 -2.04 -4.82 7.51
CA GLU A 14 -1.93 -5.81 6.44
C GLU A 14 -0.74 -5.52 5.50
N MET A 15 -0.55 -4.24 5.16
CA MET A 15 0.55 -3.80 4.31
C MET A 15 1.90 -4.04 4.97
N ARG A 16 2.03 -3.77 6.28
CA ARG A 16 3.26 -4.07 7.04
C ARG A 16 3.56 -5.55 7.09
N GLU A 17 2.57 -6.39 7.40
CA GLU A 17 2.78 -7.84 7.47
C GLU A 17 3.26 -8.37 6.12
N THR A 18 2.59 -7.96 5.03
CA THR A 18 2.97 -8.34 3.67
C THR A 18 4.39 -7.90 3.32
N ILE A 19 4.73 -6.65 3.60
CA ILE A 19 6.05 -6.08 3.27
C ILE A 19 7.15 -6.66 4.15
N SER A 20 6.87 -6.97 5.41
CA SER A 20 7.79 -7.66 6.31
C SER A 20 8.18 -9.03 5.76
N VAL A 21 7.20 -9.81 5.29
CA VAL A 21 7.42 -11.11 4.63
C VAL A 21 8.22 -10.96 3.33
N CYS A 22 7.92 -9.95 2.51
CA CYS A 22 8.68 -9.66 1.28
C CYS A 22 10.14 -9.28 1.58
N ARG A 23 10.38 -8.49 2.64
CA ARG A 23 11.74 -8.09 3.06
C ARG A 23 12.58 -9.29 3.50
N ASP A 24 12.00 -10.24 4.24
CA ASP A 24 12.70 -11.46 4.68
C ASP A 24 13.15 -12.31 3.47
N ASN A 25 12.38 -12.27 2.37
CA ASN A 25 12.71 -12.89 1.10
C ASN A 25 13.72 -12.10 0.24
N GLY A 26 14.23 -10.96 0.73
CA GLY A 26 15.18 -10.10 0.01
C GLY A 26 14.56 -9.22 -1.07
N GLN A 27 13.22 -9.09 -1.11
CA GLN A 27 12.53 -8.21 -2.05
C GLN A 27 12.65 -6.74 -1.61
N ASN A 28 12.73 -5.83 -2.57
CA ASN A 28 12.73 -4.39 -2.29
C ASN A 28 11.36 -3.97 -1.73
N ILE A 29 11.37 -3.05 -0.76
CA ILE A 29 10.18 -2.46 -0.16
C ILE A 29 9.29 -1.83 -1.24
N GLU A 30 9.86 -1.19 -2.27
CA GLU A 30 9.08 -0.56 -3.34
C GLU A 30 8.30 -1.59 -4.18
N ASP A 31 8.92 -2.72 -4.53
CA ASP A 31 8.24 -3.81 -5.22
C ASP A 31 7.14 -4.43 -4.34
N ALA A 32 7.43 -4.64 -3.06
CA ALA A 32 6.46 -5.20 -2.10
C ALA A 32 5.22 -4.30 -1.90
N ILE A 33 5.43 -2.98 -1.86
CA ILE A 33 4.35 -1.98 -1.82
C ILE A 33 3.49 -2.07 -3.09
N GLN A 34 4.12 -2.12 -4.27
CA GLN A 34 3.39 -2.23 -5.53
C GLN A 34 2.61 -3.53 -5.63
N ASP A 35 3.18 -4.66 -5.20
CA ASP A 35 2.49 -5.95 -5.19
C ASP A 35 1.30 -5.95 -4.24
N PHE A 36 1.42 -5.36 -3.05
CA PHE A 36 0.30 -5.18 -2.12
C PHE A 36 -0.87 -4.44 -2.77
N TRP A 37 -0.61 -3.32 -3.44
CA TRP A 37 -1.66 -2.58 -4.16
C TRP A 37 -2.27 -3.38 -5.31
N LYS A 38 -1.45 -4.12 -6.08
CA LYS A 38 -1.94 -5.01 -7.13
C LYS A 38 -2.87 -6.10 -6.58
N LEU A 39 -2.56 -6.67 -5.40
CA LEU A 39 -3.42 -7.66 -4.73
C LEU A 39 -4.79 -7.07 -4.36
N LEU A 40 -4.83 -5.80 -3.97
CA LEU A 40 -6.07 -5.07 -3.69
C LEU A 40 -6.80 -4.58 -4.96
N GLY A 41 -6.24 -4.86 -6.15
CA GLY A 41 -6.81 -4.47 -7.44
C GLY A 41 -6.41 -3.07 -7.89
N LEU A 42 -5.52 -2.40 -7.17
CA LEU A 42 -4.93 -1.12 -7.55
C LEU A 42 -3.69 -1.34 -8.41
N ARG A 43 -3.93 -1.54 -9.70
CA ARG A 43 -2.85 -1.72 -10.69
C ARG A 43 -2.26 -0.41 -11.19
N ASP A 44 -3.06 0.66 -11.15
CA ASP A 44 -2.72 1.95 -11.75
C ASP A 44 -3.02 3.07 -10.75
N LEU A 45 -2.03 3.39 -9.92
CA LEU A 45 -2.13 4.46 -8.92
C LEU A 45 -2.29 5.83 -9.58
N GLU A 46 -1.71 6.05 -10.76
CA GLU A 46 -1.87 7.31 -11.49
C GLU A 46 -3.32 7.53 -11.93
N SER A 47 -3.95 6.52 -12.53
CA SER A 47 -5.38 6.59 -12.88
C SER A 47 -6.24 6.78 -11.63
N LEU A 48 -5.89 6.11 -10.52
CA LEU A 48 -6.58 6.30 -9.26
C LEU A 48 -6.49 7.73 -8.74
N CYS A 49 -5.33 8.37 -8.83
CA CYS A 49 -5.15 9.76 -8.41
C CYS A 49 -5.97 10.75 -9.26
N ILE A 50 -6.30 10.39 -10.49
CA ILE A 50 -7.19 11.17 -11.36
C ILE A 50 -8.66 10.94 -10.98
N GLU A 51 -9.04 9.70 -10.68
CA GLU A 51 -10.43 9.33 -10.35
C GLU A 51 -10.85 9.71 -8.93
N ASP A 52 -9.96 9.53 -7.95
CA ASP A 52 -10.24 9.67 -6.51
C ASP A 52 -8.99 10.20 -5.79
N SER A 53 -8.82 11.52 -5.80
CA SER A 53 -7.64 12.20 -5.24
C SER A 53 -7.48 11.99 -3.73
N ASP A 54 -8.59 11.89 -2.99
CA ASP A 54 -8.60 11.60 -1.55
C ASP A 54 -8.00 10.22 -1.26
N LEU A 55 -8.43 9.22 -2.04
CA LEU A 55 -7.90 7.87 -1.92
C LEU A 55 -6.42 7.79 -2.29
N CYS A 56 -6.00 8.51 -3.33
CA CYS A 56 -4.58 8.63 -3.69
C CYS A 56 -3.74 9.26 -2.57
N THR A 57 -4.23 10.32 -1.91
CA THR A 57 -3.55 10.90 -0.75
C THR A 57 -3.43 9.90 0.39
N LYS A 58 -4.49 9.14 0.70
CA LYS A 58 -4.46 8.10 1.73
C LYS A 58 -3.43 7.01 1.44
N ILE A 59 -3.36 6.54 0.19
CA ILE A 59 -2.39 5.54 -0.22
C ILE A 59 -0.96 6.05 -0.05
N ARG A 60 -0.67 7.28 -0.50
CA ARG A 60 0.66 7.87 -0.33
C ARG A 60 1.07 8.00 1.14
N ILE A 61 0.12 8.38 2.00
CA ILE A 61 0.35 8.43 3.45
C ILE A 61 0.68 7.04 4.01
N LEU A 62 -0.05 6.00 3.59
CA LEU A 62 0.22 4.62 3.99
C LEU A 62 1.61 4.15 3.54
N GLU A 63 1.97 4.42 2.29
CA GLU A 63 3.30 4.10 1.74
C GLU A 63 4.43 4.79 2.52
N GLU A 64 4.27 6.06 2.85
CA GLU A 64 5.25 6.84 3.62
C GLU A 64 5.37 6.31 5.06
N GLN A 65 4.26 6.01 5.72
CA GLN A 65 4.25 5.44 7.06
C GLN A 65 4.94 4.07 7.11
N VAL A 66 4.67 3.22 6.12
CA VAL A 66 5.32 1.92 6.02
C VAL A 66 6.82 2.12 5.80
N ARG A 67 7.23 2.94 4.82
CA ARG A 67 8.65 3.25 4.57
C ARG A 67 9.39 3.73 5.81
N SER A 68 8.78 4.63 6.59
CA SER A 68 9.38 5.13 7.83
C SER A 68 9.55 4.07 8.92
N GLN A 69 8.86 2.95 8.84
CA GLN A 69 8.87 1.91 9.87
C GLN A 69 9.63 0.64 9.47
N VAL A 70 9.84 0.44 8.16
CA VAL A 70 10.67 -0.66 7.65
C VAL A 70 12.12 -0.22 7.33
N SER A 71 12.40 1.09 7.35
CA SER A 71 13.75 1.66 7.16
C SER A 71 14.66 1.52 8.37
#